data_AF-A0A350RH28-F1
#
_entry.id   AF-A0A350RH28-F1
#
_cell.length_a   1.000
_cell.length_b   1.000
_cell.length_c   1.000
_cell.angle_alpha   90.00
_cell.angle_beta   90.00
_cell.angle_gamma   90.00
#
_symmetry.space_group_name_H-M   'P 1'
#
loop_
_entity.id
_entity.type
_entity.pdbx_description
1 polymer ?
#
loop_
_entity_poly.entity_id
_entity_poly.type
_entity_poly.pdbx_seq_one_letter_code
_entity_poly.pdbx_strand_id
1 'polypeptide(L)' 'GVQTSDDHYEFDVIVYATGFDAFTGAFDRIDIRGVDGQSLRDKWSEGPVTYLGLLVHGFPNLVMISGPQTAATNFPRGA' A
#
# COMPACT_ATOMS: atom_id res chain seq x y z
N GLY A 1 -0.46 -28.96 8.74
CA GLY A 1 -1.71 -29.10 7.97
C GLY A 1 -2.55 -27.84 8.08
N VAL A 2 -3.78 -27.88 7.59
CA VAL A 2 -4.80 -26.85 7.77
C VAL A 2 -6.01 -27.49 8.44
N GLN A 3 -6.45 -26.94 9.58
CA GLN A 3 -7.70 -27.35 10.23
C GLN A 3 -8.84 -26.52 9.66
N THR A 4 -9.87 -27.17 9.14
CA THR A 4 -11.14 -26.53 8.75
C THR A 4 -12.20 -26.77 9.82
N SER A 5 -13.42 -26.26 9.60
CA SER A 5 -14.57 -26.59 10.46
C SER A 5 -14.89 -28.09 10.47
N ASP A 6 -14.46 -28.82 9.46
CA ASP A 6 -14.88 -30.19 9.19
C ASP A 6 -13.80 -31.20 9.56
N ASP A 7 -12.53 -30.94 9.18
CA ASP A 7 -11.43 -31.89 9.40
C ASP A 7 -10.04 -31.23 9.38
N HIS A 8 -9.01 -32.01 9.72
CA HIS A 8 -7.61 -31.67 9.62
C HIS A 8 -6.97 -32.27 8.36
N TYR A 9 -6.34 -31.42 7.54
CA TYR A 9 -5.66 -31.83 6.31
C TYR A 9 -4.15 -31.63 6.43
N GLU A 10 -3.36 -32.67 6.20
CA GLU A 10 -1.88 -32.57 6.21
C GLU A 10 -1.32 -32.13 4.85
N PHE A 11 -0.23 -31.37 4.89
CA PHE A 11 0.47 -30.85 3.72
C PHE A 11 1.97 -30.73 4.02
N ASP A 12 2.81 -30.97 3.01
CA ASP A 12 4.26 -30.76 3.10
C ASP A 12 4.63 -29.27 3.04
N VAL A 13 3.87 -28.49 2.26
CA VAL A 13 4.09 -27.06 2.01
C VAL A 13 2.75 -26.32 1.93
N ILE A 14 2.71 -25.11 2.47
CA ILE A 14 1.56 -24.19 2.36
C ILE A 14 2.02 -22.90 1.66
N VAL A 15 1.27 -22.48 0.64
CA VAL A 15 1.56 -21.27 -0.14
C VAL A 15 0.50 -20.20 0.14
N TYR A 16 0.94 -19.03 0.58
CA TYR A 16 0.06 -17.88 0.80
C TYR A 16 0.01 -17.01 -0.46
N ALA A 17 -0.96 -17.29 -1.32
CA ALA A 17 -1.28 -16.47 -2.50
C ALA A 17 -2.36 -15.41 -2.18
N THR A 18 -2.28 -14.80 -0.98
CA THR A 18 -3.32 -13.90 -0.44
C THR A 18 -3.19 -12.45 -0.89
N GLY A 19 -2.29 -12.15 -1.83
CA GLY A 19 -2.08 -10.81 -2.36
C GLY A 19 -1.30 -9.88 -1.42
N PHE A 20 -1.60 -8.58 -1.52
CA PHE A 20 -0.89 -7.51 -0.82
C PHE A 20 -1.87 -6.48 -0.28
N ASP A 21 -1.44 -5.75 0.74
CA ASP A 21 -2.03 -4.47 1.12
C ASP A 21 -1.61 -3.42 0.08
N ALA A 22 -2.45 -3.30 -0.95
CA ALA A 22 -2.14 -2.54 -2.15
C ALA A 22 -2.26 -1.02 -1.93
N PHE A 23 -1.51 -0.26 -2.73
CA PHE A 23 -1.47 1.21 -2.75
C PHE A 23 -0.86 1.88 -1.51
N THR A 24 -1.40 1.68 -0.30
CA THR A 24 -0.92 2.37 0.91
C THR A 24 -0.08 1.50 1.83
N GLY A 25 -0.22 0.18 1.79
CA GLY A 25 0.41 -0.72 2.77
C GLY A 25 1.94 -0.60 2.90
N ALA A 26 2.65 -0.28 1.81
CA ALA A 26 4.09 -0.01 1.87
C ALA A 26 4.41 1.32 2.57
N PHE A 27 3.58 2.36 2.36
CA PHE A 27 3.73 3.66 3.00
C PHE A 27 3.37 3.59 4.49
N ASP A 28 2.31 2.85 4.85
CA ASP A 28 1.84 2.72 6.24
C ASP A 28 2.83 1.98 7.16
N ARG A 29 3.79 1.24 6.59
CA ARG A 29 4.87 0.55 7.32
C ARG A 29 6.08 1.44 7.59
N ILE A 30 6.14 2.64 7.01
CA ILE A 30 7.21 3.61 7.21
C ILE A 30 6.62 4.80 7.97
N ASP A 31 7.34 5.32 8.96
CA ASP A 31 6.92 6.54 9.66
C ASP A 31 7.23 7.79 8.82
N ILE A 32 6.43 8.02 7.78
CA ILE A 32 6.58 9.18 6.89
C ILE A 32 5.90 10.40 7.52
N ARG A 33 6.69 11.46 7.74
CA ARG A 33 6.26 12.71 8.37
C ARG A 33 6.45 13.89 7.41
N GLY A 34 5.41 14.70 7.28
CA GLY A 34 5.38 15.90 6.47
C GLY A 34 5.61 17.18 7.29
N VAL A 35 5.11 18.29 6.76
CA VAL A 35 5.08 19.60 7.44
C VAL A 35 4.40 19.46 8.82
N ASP A 36 4.95 20.15 9.82
CA ASP A 36 4.48 20.15 11.22
C ASP A 36 4.40 18.77 11.87
N GLY A 37 5.11 17.77 11.34
CA GLY A 37 5.11 16.40 11.86
C GLY A 37 3.85 15.59 11.52
N GLN A 38 3.01 16.07 10.59
CA GLN A 38 1.83 15.33 10.15
C GLN A 38 2.23 13.96 9.61
N SER A 39 1.60 12.89 10.13
CA SER A 39 1.78 11.53 9.59
C SER A 39 1.08 11.39 8.24
N LEU A 40 1.74 10.74 7.28
CA LEU A 40 1.11 10.37 6.01
C LEU A 40 -0.06 9.39 6.24
N ARG A 41 0.12 8.45 7.17
CA ARG A 41 -0.91 7.47 7.55
C ARG A 41 -2.16 8.14 8.09
N ASP A 42 -1.99 9.08 9.04
CA ASP A 42 -3.13 9.79 9.63
C ASP A 42 -3.83 10.65 8.58
N LYS A 43 -3.06 11.30 7.69
CA LYS A 43 -3.60 12.10 6.58
C LYS A 43 -4.45 11.27 5.61
N TRP A 44 -4.10 10.02 5.38
CA TRP A 44 -4.81 9.11 4.48
C TRP A 44 -5.80 8.19 5.19
N SER A 45 -6.17 8.47 6.44
CA SER A 45 -7.13 7.66 7.21
C SER A 45 -8.52 7.52 6.54
N GLU A 46 -8.92 8.50 5.73
CA GLU A 46 -10.16 8.47 4.92
C GLU A 46 -9.93 8.06 3.46
N GLY A 47 -8.71 7.64 3.12
CA GLY A 47 -8.27 7.27 1.78
C GLY A 47 -7.18 8.19 1.21
N PRO A 48 -6.32 7.68 0.30
CA PRO A 48 -5.22 8.45 -0.24
C PRO A 48 -5.69 9.53 -1.22
N VAL A 49 -5.23 10.76 -0.99
CA VAL A 49 -5.38 11.88 -1.93
C VAL A 49 -4.00 12.31 -2.38
N THR A 50 -3.79 12.29 -3.69
CA THR A 50 -2.53 12.62 -4.34
C THR A 50 -2.73 13.67 -5.42
N TYR A 51 -1.65 14.35 -5.77
CA TYR A 51 -1.57 15.14 -7.00
C TYR A 51 -0.91 14.28 -8.08
N LEU A 52 -1.69 13.92 -9.09
CA LEU A 52 -1.29 13.10 -10.26
C LEU A 52 -0.70 11.73 -9.91
N GLY A 53 -0.98 11.18 -8.73
CA GLY A 53 -0.38 9.93 -8.25
C GLY A 53 1.10 10.03 -7.85
N LEU A 54 1.68 11.24 -7.84
CA LEU A 54 3.11 11.47 -7.62
C LEU A 54 3.41 12.20 -6.31
N LEU A 55 2.59 13.20 -5.97
CA LEU A 55 2.86 14.11 -4.86
C LEU A 55 1.70 14.11 -3.85
N VAL A 56 2.00 14.51 -2.62
CA VAL A 56 0.99 14.68 -1.55
C VAL A 56 1.12 16.06 -0.95
N HIS A 57 0.00 16.77 -0.81
CA HIS A 57 -0.01 18.08 -0.16
C HIS A 57 0.49 17.97 1.29
N GLY A 58 1.42 18.83 1.69
CA GLY A 58 2.03 18.81 3.03
C GLY A 58 3.25 17.89 3.18
N PHE A 59 3.68 17.21 2.10
CA PHE A 59 4.89 16.37 2.06
C PHE A 59 5.85 16.89 0.99
N PRO A 60 6.51 18.04 1.23
CA PRO A 60 7.38 18.66 0.23
C PRO A 60 8.56 17.75 -0.11
N ASN A 61 8.92 17.71 -1.39
CA ASN A 61 10.00 16.88 -1.93
C ASN A 61 9.84 15.36 -1.72
N LEU A 62 8.67 14.88 -1.32
CA LEU A 62 8.31 13.47 -1.38
C LEU A 62 7.69 13.18 -2.76
N VAL A 63 8.37 12.35 -3.56
CA VAL A 63 7.88 11.87 -4.85
C VAL A 63 7.65 10.37 -4.76
N MET A 64 6.45 9.92 -5.16
CA MET A 64 6.06 8.52 -5.16
C MET A 64 6.05 8.00 -6.59
N ILE A 65 6.80 6.93 -6.87
CA ILE A 65 6.72 6.24 -8.15
C ILE A 65 5.63 5.18 -8.05
N SER A 66 4.69 5.20 -9.00
CA SER A 66 3.49 4.36 -8.95
C SER A 66 2.71 4.50 -7.63
N GLY A 67 2.58 5.74 -7.14
CA GLY A 67 1.81 6.03 -5.93
C GLY A 67 0.31 5.79 -6.09
N PRO A 68 -0.47 5.93 -5.00
CA PRO A 68 -1.93 5.82 -5.06
C PRO A 68 -2.52 6.76 -6.12
N GLN A 69 -3.59 6.33 -6.79
CA GLN A 69 -4.29 7.11 -7.84
C GLN A 69 -3.47 7.39 -9.12
N THR A 70 -2.34 6.71 -9.34
CA THR A 70 -1.71 6.65 -10.66
C THR A 70 -2.59 5.92 -11.69
N ALA A 71 -2.29 6.07 -12.98
CA ALA A 71 -3.04 5.43 -14.05
C ALA A 71 -2.90 3.89 -13.99
N ALA A 72 -4.02 3.18 -14.01
CA ALA A 72 -4.06 1.72 -14.09
C ALA A 72 -3.72 1.27 -15.52
N THR A 73 -2.44 1.06 -15.80
CA THR A 73 -1.95 0.66 -17.13
C THR A 73 -0.83 -0.38 -17.00
N ASN A 74 -0.16 -0.72 -18.11
CA ASN A 74 1.10 -1.43 -18.07
C ASN A 74 2.15 -0.58 -17.31
N PHE A 75 2.48 -0.96 -16.07
CA PHE A 75 3.28 -0.15 -15.13
C PHE A 75 4.56 0.46 -15.71
N PRO A 76 5.41 -0.27 -16.48
CA PRO A 76 6.60 0.31 -17.12
C PRO A 76 6.32 1.47 -18.08
N ARG A 77 5.08 1.63 -18.58
CA ARG A 77 4.67 2.72 -19.47
C ARG A 77 3.75 3.75 -18.81
N GLY A 78 3.25 3.46 -17.61
CA GLY A 78 2.26 4.27 -16.90
C GLY A 78 2.81 5.07 -15.73
N ALA A 79 4.08 4.84 -15.37
CA ALA A 79 4.78 5.49 -14.27
C ALA A 79 5.84 6.47 -14.79
#